data_AF-A0A8H2W3R1-F1
#
_entry.id   AF-A0A8H2W3R1-F1
#
_cell.length_a   1.000
_cell.length_b   1.000
_cell.length_c   1.000
_cell.angle_alpha   90.00
_cell.angle_beta   90.00
_cell.angle_gamma   90.00
#
_symmetry.space_group_name_H-M   'P 1'
#
loop_
_entity.id
_entity.type
_entity.pdbx_description
1 polymer ?
#
loop_
_entity_poly.entity_id
_entity_poly.type
_entity_poly.pdbx_seq_one_letter_code
_entity_poly.pdbx_strand_id
1 'polypeptide(L)'
;MSEQKEEPLIDTTPLVRPAQHERQKSLEKLYADRPTAHELKERHILLDTDAAPGIQSAQHALEQQRISDNLKKNLEHRPTKEDLVERNILSSTTAAPGIQAQQKELQKHMRADSLNEKLSHRPQPEELVNKGVLKEDPTSPIEGNRESAEKRYEEAIEEEYAKREGGA
;
A
#
# COMPACT_ATOMS: atom_id res chain seq x y z
N MET A 1 -66.92 53.77 -64.86
CA MET A 1 -65.98 54.14 -63.79
C MET A 1 -65.76 52.87 -63.00
N SER A 2 -64.74 52.10 -63.38
CA SER A 2 -64.55 50.72 -62.90
C SER A 2 -63.63 50.76 -61.69
N GLU A 3 -64.15 50.31 -60.56
CA GLU A 3 -63.48 50.29 -59.26
C GLU A 3 -62.51 49.10 -59.21
N GLN A 4 -61.21 49.41 -59.17
CA GLN A 4 -60.15 48.40 -59.04
C GLN A 4 -59.93 48.11 -57.56
N LYS A 5 -60.14 46.83 -57.19
CA LYS A 5 -59.95 46.30 -55.84
C LYS A 5 -58.46 46.02 -55.63
N GLU A 6 -57.82 46.71 -54.69
CA GLU A 6 -56.40 46.49 -54.36
C GLU A 6 -56.24 45.23 -53.50
N GLU A 7 -55.40 44.29 -53.96
CA GLU A 7 -55.01 43.07 -53.24
C GLU A 7 -53.84 43.37 -52.28
N PRO A 8 -53.80 42.74 -51.08
CA PRO A 8 -52.76 42.99 -50.11
C PRO A 8 -51.40 42.47 -50.60
N LEU A 9 -50.38 43.35 -50.57
CA LEU A 9 -49.00 43.04 -50.93
C LEU A 9 -48.38 42.06 -49.92
N ILE A 10 -48.41 40.77 -50.24
CA ILE A 10 -47.81 39.70 -49.45
C ILE A 10 -46.32 39.61 -49.76
N ASP A 11 -45.45 39.84 -48.77
CA ASP A 11 -44.01 39.61 -48.90
C ASP A 11 -43.73 38.10 -48.97
N THR A 12 -43.15 37.65 -50.09
CA THR A 12 -42.82 36.24 -50.38
C THR A 12 -41.33 35.95 -50.26
N THR A 13 -40.53 36.88 -49.73
CA THR A 13 -39.10 36.62 -49.53
C THR A 13 -38.90 35.44 -48.57
N PRO A 14 -38.09 34.42 -48.96
CA PRO A 14 -37.89 33.26 -48.11
C PRO A 14 -37.17 33.68 -46.82
N LEU A 15 -37.75 33.36 -45.66
CA LEU A 15 -37.22 33.73 -44.33
C LEU A 15 -35.79 33.25 -44.07
N VAL A 16 -35.27 32.32 -44.88
CA VAL A 16 -33.94 31.72 -44.71
C VAL A 16 -33.02 32.22 -45.82
N ARG A 17 -32.09 33.11 -45.46
CA ARG A 17 -31.03 33.58 -46.37
C ARG A 17 -30.10 32.41 -46.72
N PRO A 18 -29.57 32.30 -47.95
CA PRO A 18 -28.71 31.19 -48.37
C PRO A 18 -27.46 31.00 -47.49
N ALA A 19 -26.86 32.10 -47.00
CA ALA A 19 -25.75 32.06 -46.05
C ALA A 19 -26.12 31.44 -44.68
N GLN A 20 -27.40 31.47 -44.28
CA GLN A 20 -27.88 30.78 -43.08
C GLN A 20 -27.99 29.28 -43.31
N HIS A 21 -28.30 28.84 -44.53
CA HIS A 21 -28.41 27.43 -44.89
C HIS A 21 -27.04 26.71 -44.89
N GLU A 22 -26.00 27.36 -45.40
CA GLU A 22 -24.62 26.83 -45.33
C GLU A 22 -24.12 26.72 -43.88
N ARG A 23 -24.44 27.73 -43.05
CA ARG A 23 -24.14 27.70 -41.62
C ARG A 23 -24.91 26.58 -40.90
N GLN A 24 -26.16 26.33 -41.26
CA GLN A 24 -26.94 25.23 -40.69
C GLN A 24 -26.31 23.87 -41.03
N LYS A 25 -25.91 23.67 -42.28
CA LYS A 25 -25.23 22.44 -42.72
C LYS A 25 -23.90 22.20 -41.99
N SER A 26 -23.09 23.25 -41.80
CA SER A 26 -21.82 23.11 -41.09
C SER A 26 -22.01 22.83 -39.59
N LEU A 27 -23.01 23.43 -38.95
CA LEU A 27 -23.37 23.15 -37.56
C LEU A 27 -23.88 21.73 -37.37
N GLU A 28 -24.74 21.25 -38.28
CA GLU A 28 -25.27 19.88 -38.24
C GLU A 28 -24.13 18.85 -38.28
N LYS A 29 -23.13 19.07 -39.14
CA LYS A 29 -21.90 18.26 -39.17
C LYS A 29 -21.16 18.27 -37.83
N LEU A 30 -20.94 19.45 -37.25
CA LEU A 30 -20.25 19.58 -35.96
C LEU A 30 -21.01 18.94 -34.80
N TYR A 31 -22.35 18.93 -34.84
CA TYR A 31 -23.17 18.25 -33.84
C TYR A 31 -23.14 16.72 -34.00
N ALA A 32 -23.01 16.20 -35.22
CA ALA A 32 -22.83 14.78 -35.47
C ALA A 32 -21.48 14.27 -34.92
N ASP A 33 -20.43 15.08 -35.08
CA ASP A 33 -19.07 14.75 -34.64
C ASP A 33 -18.78 15.15 -33.18
N ARG A 34 -19.77 15.63 -32.43
CA ARG A 34 -19.55 16.17 -31.08
C ARG A 34 -19.20 15.05 -30.09
N PRO A 35 -18.16 15.21 -29.26
CA PRO A 35 -17.88 14.29 -28.16
C PRO A 35 -19.02 14.25 -27.15
N THR A 36 -19.20 13.10 -26.51
CA THR A 36 -20.13 12.95 -25.40
C THR A 36 -19.62 13.67 -24.16
N ALA A 37 -20.52 14.10 -23.28
CA ALA A 37 -20.13 14.76 -22.03
C ALA A 37 -19.25 13.86 -21.15
N HIS A 38 -19.45 12.54 -21.22
CA HIS A 38 -18.62 11.57 -20.52
C HIS A 38 -17.19 11.54 -21.06
N GLU A 39 -17.00 11.48 -22.39
CA GLU A 39 -15.65 11.54 -23.00
C GLU A 39 -14.92 12.85 -22.68
N LEU A 40 -15.64 13.96 -22.57
CA LEU A 40 -15.05 15.23 -22.15
C LEU A 40 -14.58 15.21 -20.69
N LYS A 41 -15.26 14.49 -19.81
CA LYS A 41 -14.83 14.28 -18.42
C LYS A 41 -13.60 13.38 -18.35
N GLU A 42 -13.60 12.26 -19.08
CA GLU A 42 -12.45 11.35 -19.14
C GLU A 42 -11.19 12.03 -19.70
N ARG A 43 -11.37 12.94 -20.67
CA ARG A 43 -10.29 13.76 -21.22
C ARG A 43 -9.92 14.96 -20.34
N HIS A 44 -10.52 15.09 -19.15
CA HIS A 44 -10.29 16.17 -18.20
C HIS A 44 -10.57 17.57 -18.78
N ILE A 45 -11.49 17.67 -19.76
CA ILE A 45 -11.94 18.94 -20.34
C ILE A 45 -13.12 19.48 -19.53
N LEU A 46 -14.10 18.62 -19.23
CA LEU A 46 -15.19 18.94 -18.32
C LEU A 46 -14.86 18.41 -16.92
N LEU A 47 -15.10 19.22 -15.89
CA LEU A 47 -14.93 18.77 -14.51
C LEU A 47 -15.99 17.72 -14.16
N ASP A 48 -15.56 16.63 -13.53
CA ASP A 48 -16.47 15.61 -13.00
C ASP A 48 -16.87 15.97 -11.56
N THR A 49 -17.65 17.04 -11.41
CA THR A 49 -18.16 17.47 -10.11
C THR A 49 -19.66 17.73 -10.17
N ASP A 50 -20.34 17.45 -9.05
CA ASP A 50 -21.77 17.77 -8.87
C ASP A 50 -22.00 19.24 -8.46
N ALA A 51 -20.93 20.04 -8.36
CA ALA A 51 -21.05 21.43 -7.98
C ALA A 51 -21.56 22.29 -9.14
N ALA A 52 -22.40 23.26 -8.79
CA ALA A 52 -22.88 24.26 -9.73
C ALA A 52 -21.70 25.00 -10.41
N PRO A 53 -21.78 25.33 -11.72
CA PRO A 53 -20.68 25.93 -12.47
C PRO A 53 -20.04 27.18 -11.82
N GLY A 54 -20.82 27.96 -11.07
CA GLY A 54 -20.32 29.16 -10.38
C GLY A 54 -19.37 28.88 -9.19
N ILE A 55 -19.40 27.67 -8.61
CA ILE A 55 -18.59 27.31 -7.42
C ILE A 55 -17.47 26.31 -7.77
N GLN A 56 -17.46 25.73 -8.97
CA GLN A 56 -16.47 24.73 -9.37
C GLN A 56 -15.01 25.20 -9.17
N SER A 57 -14.72 26.46 -9.48
CA SER A 57 -13.39 27.05 -9.27
C SER A 57 -12.99 27.11 -7.79
N ALA A 58 -13.90 27.54 -6.92
CA ALA A 58 -13.67 27.61 -5.48
C ALA A 58 -13.53 26.22 -4.86
N GLN A 59 -14.33 25.25 -5.31
CA GLN A 59 -14.22 23.85 -4.88
C GLN A 59 -12.84 23.28 -5.22
N HIS A 60 -12.38 23.48 -6.46
CA HIS A 60 -11.07 23.01 -6.90
C HIS A 60 -9.93 23.70 -6.13
N ALA A 61 -10.02 25.00 -5.86
CA ALA A 61 -9.04 25.71 -5.04
C ALA A 61 -8.97 25.16 -3.61
N LEU A 62 -10.12 24.86 -3.01
CA LEU A 62 -10.19 24.23 -1.69
C LEU A 62 -9.56 22.83 -1.71
N GLU A 63 -9.83 22.03 -2.75
CA GLU A 63 -9.22 20.72 -2.92
C GLU A 63 -7.70 20.80 -3.03
N GLN A 64 -7.18 21.72 -3.84
CA GLN A 64 -5.74 21.96 -3.94
C GLN A 64 -5.12 22.36 -2.60
N GLN A 65 -5.79 23.24 -1.85
CA GLN A 65 -5.33 23.64 -0.53
C GLN A 65 -5.28 22.44 0.42
N ARG A 66 -6.33 21.60 0.44
CA ARG A 66 -6.38 20.38 1.27
C ARG A 66 -5.26 19.40 0.91
N ILE A 67 -4.99 19.19 -0.38
CA ILE A 67 -3.90 18.34 -0.85
C ILE A 67 -2.55 18.93 -0.43
N SER A 68 -2.34 20.23 -0.61
CA SER A 68 -1.14 20.94 -0.19
C SER A 68 -0.89 20.79 1.32
N ASP A 69 -1.91 21.03 2.14
CA ASP A 69 -1.79 20.96 3.59
C ASP A 69 -1.55 19.53 4.08
N ASN A 70 -2.20 18.55 3.46
CA ASN A 70 -1.93 17.13 3.72
C ASN A 70 -0.50 16.74 3.32
N LEU A 71 -0.03 17.20 2.16
CA LEU A 71 1.34 16.94 1.70
C LEU A 71 2.37 17.55 2.66
N LYS A 72 2.18 18.80 3.09
CA LYS A 72 3.05 19.45 4.08
C LYS A 72 3.16 18.63 5.37
N LYS A 73 2.01 18.21 5.92
CA LYS A 73 1.99 17.36 7.12
C LYS A 73 2.75 16.05 6.93
N ASN A 74 2.61 15.39 5.78
CA ASN A 74 3.31 14.14 5.49
C ASN A 74 4.82 14.36 5.29
N LEU A 75 5.23 15.50 4.72
CA LEU A 75 6.64 15.84 4.55
C LEU A 75 7.31 16.16 5.89
N GLU A 76 6.61 16.82 6.82
CA GLU A 76 7.09 17.08 8.19
C GLU A 76 7.36 15.79 8.97
N HIS A 77 6.51 14.77 8.79
CA HIS A 77 6.61 13.48 9.49
C HIS A 77 7.27 12.41 8.63
N ARG A 78 8.05 12.80 7.60
CA ARG A 78 8.68 11.86 6.67
C ARG A 78 9.74 11.01 7.41
N PRO A 79 9.60 9.67 7.45
CA PRO A 79 10.61 8.81 8.05
C PRO A 79 11.96 8.90 7.31
N THR A 80 13.05 8.71 8.05
CA THR A 80 14.39 8.65 7.46
C THR A 80 14.60 7.35 6.69
N LYS A 81 15.67 7.27 5.90
CA LYS A 81 15.99 6.02 5.17
C LYS A 81 16.30 4.90 6.18
N GLU A 82 16.99 5.24 7.25
CA GLU A 82 17.42 4.35 8.31
C GLU A 82 16.21 3.73 9.02
N ASP A 83 15.21 4.55 9.36
CA ASP A 83 13.93 4.10 9.92
C ASP A 83 13.20 3.06 9.05
N LEU A 84 13.29 3.20 7.73
CA LEU A 84 12.68 2.28 6.77
C LEU A 84 13.48 0.99 6.61
N VAL A 85 14.81 1.05 6.77
CA VAL A 85 15.68 -0.13 6.76
C VAL A 85 15.47 -0.95 8.02
N GLU A 86 15.37 -0.31 9.19
CA GLU A 86 15.09 -0.98 10.47
C GLU A 86 13.74 -1.71 10.44
N ARG A 87 12.72 -1.07 9.86
CA ARG A 87 11.40 -1.69 9.64
C ARG A 87 11.35 -2.72 8.50
N ASN A 88 12.49 -3.05 7.87
CA ASN A 88 12.61 -3.98 6.75
C ASN A 88 11.73 -3.61 5.53
N ILE A 89 11.39 -2.33 5.36
CA ILE A 89 10.69 -1.80 4.18
C ILE A 89 11.70 -1.61 3.04
N LEU A 90 12.84 -0.96 3.35
CA LEU A 90 13.96 -0.80 2.42
C LEU A 90 15.06 -1.80 2.74
N SER A 91 15.79 -2.24 1.71
CA SER A 91 17.00 -3.04 1.90
C SER A 91 18.18 -2.13 2.31
N SER A 92 19.04 -2.58 3.21
CA SER A 92 20.22 -1.84 3.69
C SER A 92 21.36 -1.69 2.67
N THR A 93 21.10 -1.97 1.39
CA THR A 93 22.11 -1.99 0.33
C THR A 93 22.43 -0.59 -0.22
N THR A 94 23.67 -0.41 -0.65
CA THR A 94 24.14 0.78 -1.40
C THR A 94 23.99 0.60 -2.92
N ALA A 95 23.52 -0.57 -3.38
CA ALA A 95 23.32 -0.83 -4.79
C ALA A 95 22.24 0.07 -5.40
N ALA A 96 22.39 0.39 -6.70
CA ALA A 96 21.44 1.20 -7.45
C ALA A 96 20.04 0.54 -7.49
N PRO A 97 18.94 1.31 -7.46
CA PRO A 97 17.57 0.77 -7.37
C PRO A 97 17.24 -0.32 -8.40
N GLY A 98 17.76 -0.19 -9.63
CA GLY A 98 17.51 -1.15 -10.72
C GLY A 98 18.05 -2.57 -10.48
N ILE A 99 19.07 -2.74 -9.63
CA ILE A 99 19.72 -4.04 -9.38
C ILE A 99 19.47 -4.58 -7.97
N GLN A 100 18.80 -3.84 -7.10
CA GLN A 100 18.55 -4.25 -5.71
C GLN A 100 17.79 -5.57 -5.62
N ALA A 101 16.83 -5.78 -6.53
CA ALA A 101 16.05 -7.02 -6.59
C ALA A 101 16.95 -8.24 -6.91
N GLN A 102 17.79 -8.14 -7.95
CA GLN A 102 18.71 -9.20 -8.36
C GLN A 102 19.76 -9.48 -7.28
N GLN A 103 20.29 -8.43 -6.63
CA GLN A 103 21.22 -8.58 -5.52
C GLN A 103 20.57 -9.34 -4.35
N LYS A 104 19.32 -9.01 -3.99
CA LYS A 104 18.59 -9.68 -2.90
C LYS A 104 18.33 -11.15 -3.22
N GLU A 105 17.98 -11.45 -4.46
CA GLU A 105 17.78 -12.81 -4.95
C GLU A 105 19.08 -13.63 -4.87
N LEU A 106 20.18 -13.09 -5.40
CA LEU A 106 21.50 -13.72 -5.31
C LEU A 106 21.90 -13.98 -3.86
N GLN A 107 21.77 -12.99 -2.96
CA GLN A 107 22.08 -13.15 -1.55
C GLN A 107 21.22 -14.23 -0.87
N LYS A 108 19.97 -14.40 -1.30
CA LYS A 108 19.09 -15.46 -0.80
C LYS A 108 19.60 -16.83 -1.24
N HIS A 109 19.96 -17.00 -2.51
CA HIS A 109 20.53 -18.25 -3.02
C HIS A 109 21.86 -18.60 -2.34
N MET A 110 22.79 -17.65 -2.27
CA MET A 110 24.06 -17.85 -1.57
C MET A 110 23.88 -18.26 -0.11
N ARG A 111 22.91 -17.66 0.60
CA ARG A 111 22.59 -18.06 1.98
C ARG A 111 21.98 -19.47 2.05
N ALA A 112 21.11 -19.83 1.11
CA ALA A 112 20.52 -21.16 1.05
C ALA A 112 21.59 -22.23 0.80
N ASP A 113 22.49 -22.00 -0.15
CA ASP A 113 23.57 -22.93 -0.49
C ASP A 113 24.53 -23.13 0.69
N SER A 114 24.97 -22.03 1.31
CA SER A 114 25.84 -22.07 2.51
C SER A 114 25.15 -22.76 3.70
N LEU A 115 23.85 -22.56 3.88
CA LEU A 115 23.09 -23.25 4.92
C LEU A 115 22.99 -24.75 4.62
N ASN A 116 22.75 -25.12 3.36
CA ASN A 116 22.63 -26.51 2.94
C ASN A 116 23.93 -27.29 3.16
N GLU A 117 25.08 -26.68 2.83
CA GLU A 117 26.41 -27.25 3.09
C GLU A 117 26.67 -27.45 4.60
N LYS A 118 26.26 -26.51 5.45
CA LYS A 118 26.42 -26.66 6.90
C LYS A 118 25.51 -27.72 7.48
N LEU A 119 24.30 -27.87 6.92
CA LEU A 119 23.35 -28.89 7.33
C LEU A 119 23.77 -30.30 6.88
N SER A 120 24.44 -30.45 5.73
CA SER A 120 24.92 -31.75 5.27
C SER A 120 26.00 -32.33 6.18
N HIS A 121 26.79 -31.46 6.83
CA HIS A 121 27.82 -31.84 7.81
C HIS A 121 27.32 -31.74 9.26
N ARG A 122 26.01 -31.78 9.47
CA ARG A 122 25.43 -31.69 10.82
C ARG A 122 25.85 -32.91 11.64
N PRO A 123 26.50 -32.73 12.81
CA PRO A 123 26.93 -33.83 13.66
C PRO A 123 25.71 -34.60 14.18
N GLN A 124 25.87 -35.92 14.31
CA GLN A 124 24.84 -36.77 14.89
C GLN A 124 24.70 -36.50 16.40
N PRO A 125 23.53 -36.77 17.00
CA PRO A 125 23.32 -36.58 18.44
C PRO A 125 24.36 -37.30 19.31
N GLU A 126 24.76 -38.50 18.92
CA GLU A 126 25.80 -39.30 19.61
C GLU A 126 27.15 -38.58 19.66
N GLU A 127 27.54 -37.90 18.58
CA GLU A 127 28.76 -37.11 18.56
C GLU A 127 28.69 -35.91 19.52
N LEU A 128 27.50 -35.34 19.71
CA LEU A 128 27.29 -34.24 20.65
C LEU A 128 27.33 -34.72 22.11
N VAL A 129 26.88 -35.95 22.37
CA VAL A 129 27.01 -36.61 23.68
C VAL A 129 28.48 -36.84 24.01
N ASN A 130 29.24 -37.43 23.07
CA ASN A 130 30.68 -37.68 23.26
C ASN A 130 31.49 -36.38 23.49
N LYS A 131 31.05 -35.27 22.90
CA LYS A 131 31.65 -33.94 23.10
C LYS A 131 31.18 -33.25 24.39
N GLY A 132 30.32 -33.87 25.19
CA GLY A 132 29.78 -33.32 26.43
C GLY A 132 28.81 -32.16 26.23
N VAL A 133 28.31 -31.95 25.01
CA VAL A 133 27.36 -30.87 24.68
C VAL A 133 25.93 -31.31 24.96
N LEU A 134 25.61 -32.57 24.64
CA LEU A 134 24.32 -33.20 24.92
C LEU A 134 24.50 -34.26 26.02
N LYS A 135 23.47 -34.50 26.83
CA LYS A 135 23.45 -35.63 27.78
C LYS A 135 22.77 -36.84 27.16
N GLU A 136 23.19 -38.05 27.56
CA GLU A 136 22.58 -39.31 27.11
C GLU A 136 21.10 -39.40 27.49
N ASP A 137 20.74 -38.95 28.69
CA ASP A 137 19.36 -38.81 29.14
C ASP A 137 18.95 -37.32 29.16
N PRO A 138 18.01 -36.90 28.30
CA PRO A 138 17.51 -35.52 28.26
C PRO A 138 16.78 -35.10 29.54
N THR A 139 16.40 -36.06 30.39
CA THR A 139 15.72 -35.84 31.67
C THR A 139 16.70 -35.69 32.83
N SER A 140 17.97 -36.05 32.64
CA SER A 140 18.98 -36.00 33.70
C SER A 140 19.31 -34.54 34.07
N PRO A 141 19.34 -34.18 35.37
CA PRO A 141 19.70 -32.83 35.77
C PRO A 141 21.09 -32.44 35.23
N ILE A 142 21.22 -31.20 34.77
CA ILE A 142 22.52 -30.61 34.42
C ILE A 142 23.45 -30.80 35.62
N GLU A 143 24.68 -31.26 35.41
CA GLU A 143 25.56 -31.78 36.48
C GLU A 143 25.85 -30.77 37.61
N GLY A 144 25.66 -29.47 37.36
CA GLY A 144 25.75 -28.43 38.40
C GLY A 144 24.45 -28.13 39.18
N ASN A 145 23.32 -28.73 38.81
CA ASN A 145 22.02 -28.51 39.46
C ASN A 145 21.50 -29.76 40.18
N ARG A 146 22.21 -30.90 40.09
CA ARG A 146 21.77 -32.18 40.65
C ARG A 146 21.87 -32.18 42.18
N GLU A 147 23.02 -31.79 42.72
CA GLU A 147 23.20 -31.65 44.17
C GLU A 147 22.22 -30.63 44.77
N SER A 148 21.93 -29.55 44.04
CA SER A 148 20.98 -28.52 44.46
C SER A 148 19.52 -28.98 44.36
N ALA A 149 19.18 -29.85 43.41
CA ALA A 149 17.84 -30.44 43.30
C ALA A 149 17.59 -31.50 44.38
N GLU A 150 18.58 -32.37 44.63
CA GLU A 150 18.53 -33.38 45.71
C GLU A 150 18.43 -32.69 47.08
N LYS A 151 19.25 -31.66 47.35
CA LYS A 151 19.15 -30.86 48.59
C LYS A 151 17.80 -30.16 48.76
N ARG A 152 17.24 -29.58 47.69
CA ARG A 152 15.89 -28.96 47.74
C ARG A 152 14.79 -29.96 48.03
N TYR A 153 14.91 -31.17 47.49
CA TYR A 153 13.95 -32.24 47.74
C TYR A 153 14.03 -32.72 49.19
N GLU A 154 15.25 -32.85 49.72
CA GLU A 154 15.50 -33.26 51.10
C GLU A 154 15.01 -32.19 52.11
N GLU A 155 15.32 -30.92 51.86
CA GLU A 155 14.82 -29.78 52.66
C GLU A 155 13.27 -29.71 52.66
N ALA A 156 12.63 -29.95 51.50
CA ALA A 156 11.17 -29.98 51.41
C ALA A 156 10.55 -31.16 52.19
N ILE A 157 11.21 -32.33 52.21
CA ILE A 157 10.77 -33.47 53.02
C ILE A 157 10.90 -33.16 54.51
N GLU A 158 12.02 -32.57 54.92
CA GLU A 158 12.26 -32.19 56.31
C GLU A 158 11.25 -31.14 56.79
N GLU A 159 10.92 -30.14 55.97
CA GLU A 159 9.88 -29.16 56.29
C GLU A 159 8.48 -29.78 56.46
N GLU A 160 8.10 -30.73 55.60
CA GLU A 160 6.81 -31.45 55.73
C GLU A 160 6.77 -32.32 57.00
N TYR A 161 7.89 -32.96 57.35
CA TYR A 161 8.02 -33.72 58.60
C TYR A 161 7.94 -32.80 59.83
N ALA A 162 8.63 -31.67 59.79
CA ALA A 162 8.61 -30.67 60.87
C ALA A 162 7.21 -30.06 61.05
N LYS A 163 6.47 -29.80 59.97
CA LYS A 163 5.05 -29.35 60.02
C LYS A 163 4.12 -30.40 60.65
N ARG A 164 4.43 -31.70 60.49
CA ARG A 164 3.63 -32.80 61.03
C ARG A 164 3.95 -33.12 62.49
N GLU A 165 5.22 -33.03 62.89
CA GLU A 165 5.70 -33.34 64.25
C GLU A 165 5.70 -32.11 65.18
N GLY A 166 5.68 -30.89 64.65
CA GLY A 166 5.72 -29.62 65.40
C GLY A 166 4.37 -29.00 65.75
N GLY A 167 3.27 -29.75 65.64
CA GLY A 167 1.93 -29.31 66.04
C GLY A 167 1.59 -29.70 67.47
N ALA A 168 2.20 -29.04 68.46
CA ALA A 168 1.77 -29.03 69.87
C ALA A 168 2.04 -27.66 70.49
#